data_AF-A0A2V9SSR1-F1
#
_entry.id   AF-A0A2V9SSR1-F1
#
_cell.length_a   1.000
_cell.length_b   1.000
_cell.length_c   1.000
_cell.angle_alpha   90.00
_cell.angle_beta   90.00
_cell.angle_gamma   90.00
#
_symmetry.space_group_name_H-M   'P 1'
#
loop_
_entity.id
_entity.type
_entity.pdbx_description
1 polymer ?
#
loop_
_entity_poly.entity_id
_entity_poly.type
_entity_poly.pdbx_seq_one_letter_code
_entity_poly.pdbx_strand_id
1 'polypeptide(L)'
;MSRVHNRTGLLKSCVLVLMVAFSNITANGQVTFERLLNSAKEAQNWLTYSGDYAGHRFSPLNQIDTSNAHSLVAKWVYQTAATGKFETTPLVVDGILYATGQDDRAFALDARTGRPIWLYQRQLPSDIRPCCGRVNRGFAILGDKVFMATLDAHVIALDAKTGNLIWDTSAVDYKDGYSFTLA
;
A
#
# COMPACT_ATOMS: atom_id res chain seq x y z
N MET A 1 64.28 45.42 36.46
CA MET A 1 62.89 45.32 36.95
C MET A 1 61.94 45.35 35.76
N SER A 2 61.31 44.20 35.50
CA SER A 2 59.99 43.97 34.88
C SER A 2 59.61 44.53 33.48
N ARG A 3 58.99 43.63 32.70
CA ARG A 3 57.92 43.84 31.69
C ARG A 3 58.33 44.36 30.29
N VAL A 4 57.78 43.89 29.15
CA VAL A 4 56.75 42.91 28.77
C VAL A 4 57.10 42.35 27.37
N HIS A 5 56.90 41.05 27.16
CA HIS A 5 56.84 40.41 25.84
C HIS A 5 55.48 40.68 25.18
N ASN A 6 55.46 41.06 23.90
CA ASN A 6 54.25 40.94 23.07
C ASN A 6 54.60 40.20 21.78
N ARG A 7 54.25 38.91 21.72
CA ARG A 7 54.25 38.09 20.50
C ARG A 7 52.85 38.13 19.92
N THR A 8 52.68 38.79 18.78
CA THR A 8 51.47 38.74 17.95
C THR A 8 51.33 37.36 17.32
N GLY A 9 50.37 36.58 17.81
CA GLY A 9 49.97 35.30 17.22
C GLY A 9 49.04 35.50 16.03
N LEU A 10 49.45 34.97 14.87
CA LEU A 10 48.67 34.94 13.64
C LEU A 10 47.66 33.78 13.71
N LEU A 11 46.37 34.07 13.96
CA LEU A 11 45.30 33.07 13.86
C LEU A 11 45.06 32.76 12.37
N LYS A 12 45.54 31.60 11.90
CA LYS A 12 45.14 31.00 10.63
C LYS A 12 43.76 30.37 10.82
N SER A 13 42.74 30.98 10.22
CA SER A 13 41.37 30.47 10.19
C SER A 13 41.29 29.32 9.18
N CYS A 14 41.25 28.07 9.65
CA CYS A 14 40.94 26.91 8.83
C CYS A 14 39.41 26.82 8.67
N VAL A 15 38.89 27.23 7.51
CA VAL A 15 37.51 26.93 7.12
C VAL A 15 37.45 25.48 6.68
N LEU A 16 36.93 24.62 7.57
CA LEU A 16 36.63 23.23 7.27
C LEU A 16 35.34 23.18 6.45
N VAL A 17 35.44 22.95 5.14
CA VAL A 17 34.27 22.71 4.29
C VAL A 17 33.75 21.30 4.61
N LEU A 18 32.64 21.22 5.37
CA LEU A 18 31.91 19.97 5.57
C LEU A 18 31.24 19.60 4.25
N MET A 19 31.80 18.64 3.51
CA MET A 19 31.04 17.94 2.46
C MET A 19 29.95 17.12 3.15
N VAL A 20 28.72 17.62 3.14
CA VAL A 20 27.55 16.82 3.48
C VAL A 20 27.38 15.78 2.38
N ALA A 21 27.84 14.55 2.65
CA ALA A 21 27.45 13.40 1.84
C ALA A 21 25.94 13.23 1.99
N PHE A 22 25.18 13.54 0.94
CA PHE A 22 23.80 13.11 0.84
C PHE A 22 23.81 11.59 0.72
N SER A 23 23.74 10.90 1.85
CA SER A 23 23.32 9.51 1.88
C SER A 23 21.97 9.45 1.18
N ASN A 24 21.91 8.82 0.01
CA ASN A 24 20.64 8.41 -0.57
C ASN A 24 19.95 7.55 0.48
N ILE A 25 19.00 8.13 1.21
CA ILE A 25 18.03 7.35 1.96
C ILE A 25 17.23 6.65 0.86
N THR A 26 17.65 5.44 0.49
CA THR A 26 16.78 4.53 -0.22
C THR A 26 15.55 4.39 0.64
N ALA A 27 14.42 4.93 0.17
CA ALA A 27 13.14 4.76 0.81
C ALA A 27 12.81 3.27 0.81
N ASN A 28 13.24 2.56 1.86
CA ASN A 28 12.85 1.19 2.12
C ASN A 28 11.31 1.19 2.23
N GLY A 29 10.62 0.70 1.18
CA GLY A 29 9.16 0.52 1.20
C GLY A 29 8.37 1.15 0.04
N GLN A 30 9.01 1.71 -1.01
CA GLN A 30 8.25 2.10 -2.22
C GLN A 30 8.07 0.93 -3.19
N VAL A 31 6.86 0.76 -3.72
CA VAL A 31 6.59 -0.23 -4.78
C VAL A 31 6.87 0.38 -6.14
N THR A 32 8.08 0.19 -6.67
CA THR A 32 8.46 0.76 -7.98
C THR A 32 7.87 -0.06 -9.14
N PHE A 33 7.85 0.53 -10.34
CA PHE A 33 7.49 -0.20 -11.57
C PHE A 33 8.36 -1.44 -11.77
N GLU A 34 9.68 -1.31 -11.56
CA GLU A 34 10.60 -2.44 -11.69
C GLU A 34 10.33 -3.53 -10.65
N ARG A 35 9.95 -3.15 -9.43
CA ARG A 35 9.57 -4.10 -8.39
C ARG A 35 8.30 -4.87 -8.78
N LEU A 36 7.30 -4.20 -9.35
CA LEU A 36 6.10 -4.85 -9.88
C LEU A 36 6.43 -5.79 -11.04
N LEU A 37 7.28 -5.36 -11.97
CA LEU A 37 7.71 -6.19 -13.11
C LEU A 37 8.42 -7.48 -12.65
N ASN A 38 9.15 -7.40 -11.54
CA ASN A 38 9.88 -8.50 -10.96
C ASN A 38 9.20 -9.13 -9.74
N SER A 39 7.90 -8.92 -9.52
CA SER A 39 7.24 -9.32 -8.26
C SER A 39 7.34 -10.82 -7.95
N ALA A 40 7.44 -11.67 -8.98
CA ALA A 40 7.67 -13.11 -8.84
C ALA A 40 8.97 -13.47 -8.08
N LYS A 41 9.93 -12.54 -7.98
CA LYS A 41 11.16 -12.72 -7.20
C LYS A 41 10.97 -12.46 -5.70
N GLU A 42 9.82 -11.92 -5.29
CA GLU A 42 9.49 -11.60 -3.90
C GLU A 42 8.32 -12.48 -3.42
N ALA A 43 8.58 -13.77 -3.25
CA ALA A 43 7.56 -14.77 -2.89
C ALA A 43 6.77 -14.45 -1.60
N GLN A 44 7.37 -13.68 -0.68
CA GLN A 44 6.74 -13.21 0.55
C GLN A 44 5.69 -12.09 0.35
N ASN A 45 5.64 -11.51 -0.85
CA ASN A 45 4.75 -10.42 -1.22
C ASN A 45 3.73 -10.87 -2.28
N TRP A 46 2.61 -10.16 -2.35
CA TRP A 46 1.57 -10.30 -3.38
C TRP A 46 1.26 -8.90 -3.91
N LEU A 47 2.01 -8.46 -4.92
CA LEU A 47 2.09 -7.04 -5.30
C LEU A 47 1.05 -6.60 -6.34
N THR A 48 0.47 -7.54 -7.09
CA THR A 48 -0.57 -7.26 -8.10
C THR A 48 -1.84 -8.05 -7.80
N TYR A 49 -2.93 -7.76 -8.51
CA TYR A 49 -4.18 -8.52 -8.39
C TYR A 49 -3.98 -10.04 -8.50
N SER A 50 -3.04 -10.50 -9.32
CA SER A 50 -2.74 -11.93 -9.53
C SER A 50 -1.40 -12.37 -8.94
N GLY A 51 -0.78 -11.55 -8.09
CA GLY A 51 0.53 -11.79 -7.47
C GLY A 51 1.70 -11.27 -8.33
N ASP A 52 1.65 -11.55 -9.62
CA ASP A 52 2.54 -11.02 -10.64
C ASP A 52 1.81 -10.64 -11.94
N TYR A 53 2.55 -10.15 -12.93
CA TYR A 53 2.00 -9.82 -14.26
C TYR A 53 1.81 -11.03 -15.17
N ALA A 54 2.37 -12.20 -14.86
CA ALA A 54 2.09 -13.42 -15.61
C ALA A 54 0.64 -13.89 -15.35
N GLY A 55 0.07 -13.52 -14.21
CA GLY A 55 -1.36 -13.68 -13.95
C GLY A 55 -1.76 -15.10 -13.54
N HIS A 56 -0.79 -15.97 -13.26
CA HIS A 56 -1.03 -17.38 -12.95
C HIS A 56 -1.61 -17.61 -11.55
N ARG A 57 -1.53 -16.61 -10.66
CA ARG A 57 -1.93 -16.73 -9.25
C ARG A 57 -1.23 -17.90 -8.55
N PHE A 58 0.06 -18.09 -8.84
CA PHE A 58 0.90 -19.14 -8.28
C PHE A 58 1.89 -18.55 -7.29
N SER A 59 1.99 -19.13 -6.09
CA SER A 59 3.01 -18.78 -5.11
C SER A 59 4.09 -19.88 -5.07
N PRO A 60 5.39 -19.53 -5.12
CA PRO A 60 6.47 -20.51 -4.97
C PRO A 60 6.74 -20.86 -3.50
N LEU A 61 6.03 -20.27 -2.53
CA LEU A 61 6.15 -20.63 -1.11
C LEU A 61 5.66 -22.06 -0.89
N ASN A 62 6.43 -22.86 -0.14
CA ASN A 62 6.17 -24.28 0.07
C ASN A 62 6.18 -24.70 1.55
N GLN A 63 6.12 -23.74 2.48
CA GLN A 63 6.01 -24.07 3.91
C GLN A 63 4.76 -24.90 4.21
N ILE A 64 3.67 -24.62 3.49
CA ILE A 64 2.42 -25.39 3.53
C ILE A 64 2.37 -26.25 2.27
N ASP A 65 2.19 -27.55 2.46
CA ASP A 65 2.11 -28.52 1.37
C ASP A 65 1.08 -29.63 1.69
N THR A 66 0.95 -30.61 0.80
CA THR A 66 -0.03 -31.70 0.96
C THR A 66 0.25 -32.61 2.15
N SER A 67 1.47 -32.62 2.68
CA SER A 67 1.84 -33.40 3.85
C SER A 67 1.42 -32.74 5.17
N ASN A 68 1.23 -31.42 5.21
CA ASN A 68 0.97 -30.68 6.46
C ASN A 68 -0.28 -29.78 6.45
N ALA A 69 -0.92 -29.54 5.30
CA ALA A 69 -2.07 -28.62 5.19
C ALA A 69 -3.26 -28.98 6.10
N HIS A 70 -3.41 -30.27 6.44
CA HIS A 70 -4.44 -30.76 7.34
C HIS A 70 -4.28 -30.25 8.80
N SER A 71 -3.12 -29.70 9.16
CA SER A 71 -2.82 -29.17 10.50
C SER A 71 -3.02 -27.65 10.61
N LEU A 72 -3.54 -27.00 9.57
CA LEU A 72 -3.76 -25.55 9.59
C LEU A 72 -4.85 -25.16 10.59
N VAL A 73 -4.59 -24.07 11.31
CA VAL A 73 -5.55 -23.43 12.21
C VAL A 73 -5.63 -21.94 11.91
N ALA A 74 -6.78 -21.33 12.20
CA ALA A 74 -6.94 -19.89 12.05
C ALA A 74 -5.98 -19.15 13.00
N LYS A 75 -5.13 -18.27 12.43
CA LYS A 75 -4.17 -17.48 13.22
C LYS A 75 -4.79 -16.20 13.78
N TRP A 76 -5.64 -15.56 13.00
CA TRP A 76 -6.41 -14.37 13.39
C TRP A 76 -7.62 -14.21 12.48
N VAL A 77 -8.60 -13.42 12.93
CA VAL A 77 -9.79 -13.04 12.15
C VAL A 77 -10.00 -11.55 12.31
N TYR A 78 -10.27 -10.85 11.21
CA TYR A 78 -10.63 -9.43 11.20
C TYR A 78 -12.10 -9.26 10.79
N GLN A 79 -12.89 -8.60 11.64
CA GLN A 79 -14.29 -8.30 11.36
C GLN A 79 -14.38 -6.97 10.61
N THR A 80 -14.73 -7.03 9.33
CA THR A 80 -14.74 -5.88 8.41
C THR A 80 -15.94 -4.94 8.58
N ALA A 81 -16.88 -5.31 9.45
CA ALA A 81 -18.19 -4.66 9.63
C ALA A 81 -19.03 -4.54 8.33
N ALA A 82 -18.66 -5.25 7.27
CA ALA A 82 -19.46 -5.34 6.05
C ALA A 82 -20.36 -6.56 6.12
N THR A 83 -21.57 -6.45 5.59
CA THR A 83 -22.63 -7.46 5.71
C THR A 83 -22.93 -8.17 4.38
N GLY A 84 -22.30 -7.71 3.29
CA GLY A 84 -22.46 -8.20 1.93
C GLY A 84 -21.25 -8.98 1.43
N LYS A 85 -21.18 -9.11 0.09
CA LYS A 85 -20.19 -9.94 -0.59
C LYS A 85 -18.79 -9.34 -0.53
N PHE A 86 -17.80 -10.21 -0.42
CA PHE A 86 -16.37 -9.89 -0.54
C PHE A 86 -15.81 -10.54 -1.80
N GLU A 87 -15.28 -9.72 -2.71
CA GLU A 87 -14.63 -10.17 -3.95
C GLU A 87 -13.15 -9.72 -4.03
N THR A 88 -12.64 -9.09 -2.96
CA THR A 88 -11.27 -8.56 -2.92
C THR A 88 -10.23 -9.68 -3.09
N THR A 89 -9.24 -9.47 -3.95
CA THR A 89 -7.93 -10.12 -3.78
C THR A 89 -7.05 -9.17 -2.98
N PRO A 90 -6.62 -9.53 -1.76
CA PRO A 90 -5.74 -8.68 -0.97
C PRO A 90 -4.37 -8.51 -1.64
N LEU A 91 -3.80 -7.30 -1.53
CA LEU A 91 -2.37 -7.11 -1.74
C LEU A 91 -1.65 -7.36 -0.41
N VAL A 92 -0.45 -7.93 -0.47
CA VAL A 92 0.44 -8.05 0.69
C VAL A 92 1.78 -7.46 0.31
N VAL A 93 2.16 -6.36 0.97
CA VAL A 93 3.41 -5.64 0.69
C VAL A 93 4.13 -5.38 2.01
N ASP A 94 5.30 -5.99 2.15
CA ASP A 94 6.23 -5.79 3.26
C ASP A 94 5.56 -5.96 4.64
N GLY A 95 4.68 -6.96 4.75
CA GLY A 95 3.95 -7.31 5.98
C GLY A 95 2.64 -6.54 6.20
N ILE A 96 2.24 -5.66 5.28
CA ILE A 96 0.96 -4.97 5.29
C ILE A 96 0.01 -5.63 4.31
N LEU A 97 -1.19 -5.99 4.76
CA LEU A 97 -2.28 -6.49 3.94
C LEU A 97 -3.23 -5.35 3.60
N TYR A 98 -3.49 -5.12 2.31
CA TYR A 98 -4.44 -4.14 1.80
C TYR A 98 -5.63 -4.85 1.17
N ALA A 99 -6.84 -4.49 1.56
CA ALA A 99 -8.04 -5.10 1.01
C ALA A 99 -9.22 -4.13 0.96
N THR A 100 -10.13 -4.39 0.03
CA THR A 100 -11.37 -3.65 -0.15
C THR A 100 -12.56 -4.48 0.35
N GLY A 101 -13.69 -3.82 0.54
CA GLY A 101 -14.92 -4.46 0.99
C GLY A 101 -16.14 -3.85 0.34
N GLN A 102 -17.30 -4.28 0.83
CA GLN A 102 -18.59 -3.76 0.40
C GLN A 102 -18.64 -2.22 0.57
N ASP A 103 -19.40 -1.56 -0.30
CA ASP A 103 -19.67 -0.12 -0.24
C ASP A 103 -18.40 0.76 -0.28
N ASP A 104 -17.41 0.34 -1.07
CA ASP A 104 -16.11 1.02 -1.20
C ASP A 104 -15.44 1.31 0.15
N ARG A 105 -15.57 0.34 1.05
CA ARG A 105 -14.70 0.23 2.22
C ARG A 105 -13.33 -0.26 1.79
N ALA A 106 -12.30 0.26 2.45
CA ALA A 106 -10.92 -0.06 2.17
C ALA A 106 -10.14 -0.08 3.49
N PHE A 107 -9.22 -1.01 3.68
CA PHE A 107 -8.46 -1.10 4.93
C PHE A 107 -7.06 -1.68 4.70
N ALA A 108 -6.15 -1.33 5.61
CA ALA A 108 -4.86 -1.99 5.76
C ALA A 108 -4.73 -2.63 7.13
N LEU A 109 -4.16 -3.83 7.17
CA LEU A 109 -3.90 -4.59 8.38
C LEU A 109 -2.42 -4.95 8.47
N ASP A 110 -1.90 -5.09 9.69
CA ASP A 110 -0.68 -5.86 9.92
C ASP A 110 -0.97 -7.34 9.57
N ALA A 111 -0.30 -7.88 8.54
CA ALA A 111 -0.61 -9.21 8.01
C ALA A 111 -0.29 -10.34 9.00
N ARG A 112 0.57 -10.10 9.99
CA ARG A 112 0.95 -11.09 10.99
C ARG A 112 -0.09 -11.22 12.11
N THR A 113 -0.73 -10.12 12.48
CA THR A 113 -1.59 -10.02 13.67
C THR A 113 -3.06 -9.74 13.35
N GLY A 114 -3.37 -9.27 12.15
CA GLY A 114 -4.71 -8.82 11.75
C GLY A 114 -5.12 -7.49 12.36
N ARG A 115 -4.21 -6.76 13.03
CA ARG A 115 -4.51 -5.46 13.62
C ARG A 115 -4.74 -4.41 12.54
N PRO A 116 -5.82 -3.62 12.62
CA PRO A 116 -6.04 -2.54 11.66
C PRO A 116 -4.98 -1.45 11.80
N ILE A 117 -4.43 -1.03 10.68
CA ILE A 117 -3.53 0.12 10.54
C ILE A 117 -4.37 1.35 10.19
N TRP A 118 -5.21 1.23 9.16
CA TRP A 118 -6.15 2.27 8.76
C TRP A 118 -7.42 1.69 8.13
N LEU A 119 -8.46 2.51 8.10
CA LEU A 119 -9.75 2.25 7.47
C LEU A 119 -10.15 3.49 6.66
N TYR A 120 -10.61 3.27 5.44
CA TYR A 120 -11.22 4.25 4.56
C TYR A 120 -12.65 3.82 4.22
N GLN A 121 -13.56 4.80 4.17
CA GLN A 121 -14.94 4.59 3.77
C GLN A 121 -15.35 5.70 2.82
N ARG A 122 -15.60 5.36 1.55
CA ARG A 122 -16.15 6.30 0.59
C ARG A 122 -17.60 6.64 0.96
N GLN A 123 -17.97 7.91 0.77
CA GLN A 123 -19.36 8.33 0.79
C GLN A 123 -19.93 8.17 -0.62
N LEU A 124 -20.88 7.25 -0.77
CA LEU A 124 -21.48 6.94 -2.06
C LEU A 124 -22.83 7.65 -2.22
N PRO A 125 -23.18 8.11 -3.44
CA PRO A 125 -24.52 8.58 -3.73
C PRO A 125 -25.56 7.48 -3.43
N SER A 126 -26.70 7.86 -2.85
CA SER A 126 -27.76 6.91 -2.48
C SER A 126 -28.48 6.32 -3.69
N ASP A 127 -28.34 6.95 -4.86
CA ASP A 127 -28.97 6.59 -6.12
C ASP A 127 -28.11 5.67 -7.00
N ILE A 128 -26.90 5.26 -6.59
CA ILE A 128 -26.13 4.29 -7.37
C ILE A 128 -26.89 2.95 -7.52
N ARG A 129 -26.78 2.33 -8.69
CA ARG A 129 -27.47 1.08 -9.06
C ARG A 129 -26.50 0.07 -9.69
N PRO A 130 -25.49 -0.44 -8.96
CA PRO A 130 -24.59 -1.44 -9.51
C PRO A 130 -25.35 -2.74 -9.84
N CYS A 131 -25.11 -3.32 -11.02
CA CYS A 131 -25.85 -4.49 -11.52
C CYS A 131 -25.76 -5.72 -10.61
N CYS A 132 -24.61 -5.90 -9.97
CA CYS A 132 -24.11 -7.23 -9.60
C CYS A 132 -23.71 -7.29 -8.11
N GLY A 133 -24.13 -6.28 -7.35
CA GLY A 133 -23.80 -6.11 -5.93
C GLY A 133 -22.85 -4.94 -5.70
N ARG A 134 -22.80 -4.49 -4.45
CA ARG A 134 -21.98 -3.37 -4.00
C ARG A 134 -20.61 -3.89 -3.55
N VAL A 135 -19.88 -4.48 -4.48
CA VAL A 135 -18.63 -5.21 -4.25
C VAL A 135 -17.41 -4.42 -4.72
N ASN A 136 -16.22 -4.82 -4.26
CA ASN A 136 -14.95 -4.31 -4.75
C ASN A 136 -13.92 -5.44 -4.77
N ARG A 137 -13.10 -5.52 -5.82
CA ARG A 137 -12.20 -6.63 -6.15
C ARG A 137 -10.75 -6.38 -5.75
N GLY A 138 -10.44 -5.19 -5.24
CA GLY A 138 -9.15 -4.93 -4.60
C GLY A 138 -8.46 -3.70 -5.14
N PHE A 139 -7.22 -3.56 -4.71
CA PHE A 139 -6.36 -2.43 -5.04
C PHE A 139 -5.35 -2.78 -6.14
N ALA A 140 -4.86 -1.72 -6.79
CA ALA A 140 -3.51 -1.68 -7.36
C ALA A 140 -2.58 -0.87 -6.43
N ILE A 141 -1.25 -1.01 -6.59
CA ILE A 141 -0.28 -0.26 -5.77
C ILE A 141 0.91 0.21 -6.62
N LEU A 142 1.39 1.43 -6.35
CA LEU A 142 2.60 2.00 -6.94
C LEU A 142 3.14 3.11 -6.03
N GLY A 143 4.46 3.12 -5.84
CA GLY A 143 5.16 4.05 -4.97
C GLY A 143 4.68 3.88 -3.53
N ASP A 144 4.07 4.95 -3.00
CA ASP A 144 3.50 5.07 -1.68
C ASP A 144 1.95 5.12 -1.70
N LYS A 145 1.32 4.70 -2.80
CA LYS A 145 -0.12 4.82 -3.03
C LYS A 145 -0.76 3.49 -3.36
N VAL A 146 -1.95 3.26 -2.81
CA VAL A 146 -2.89 2.25 -3.29
C VAL A 146 -3.99 2.92 -4.10
N PHE A 147 -4.41 2.28 -5.18
CA PHE A 147 -5.42 2.80 -6.10
C PHE A 147 -6.66 1.92 -6.05
N MET A 148 -7.82 2.56 -5.95
CA MET A 148 -9.11 1.88 -5.89
C MET A 148 -10.06 2.49 -6.91
N ALA A 149 -10.75 1.66 -7.66
CA ALA A 149 -11.89 2.07 -8.46
C ALA A 149 -13.17 1.92 -7.64
N THR A 150 -14.14 2.81 -7.83
CA THR A 150 -15.30 2.97 -6.93
C THR A 150 -16.63 2.75 -7.66
N LEU A 151 -17.67 2.41 -6.88
CA LEU A 151 -19.01 2.09 -7.36
C LEU A 151 -19.72 3.27 -8.03
N ASP A 152 -19.30 4.50 -7.74
CA ASP A 152 -19.75 5.73 -8.40
C ASP A 152 -18.85 6.16 -9.57
N ALA A 153 -18.06 5.23 -10.12
CA ALA A 153 -17.25 5.39 -11.33
C ALA A 153 -16.07 6.37 -11.22
N HIS A 154 -15.45 6.43 -10.03
CA HIS A 154 -14.20 7.14 -9.82
C HIS A 154 -13.02 6.18 -9.76
N VAL A 155 -11.82 6.73 -9.96
CA VAL A 155 -10.55 6.16 -9.51
C VAL A 155 -10.02 7.08 -8.43
N ILE A 156 -9.54 6.50 -7.33
CA ILE A 156 -8.94 7.25 -6.24
C ILE A 156 -7.56 6.71 -5.91
N ALA A 157 -6.69 7.57 -5.38
CA ALA A 157 -5.45 7.15 -4.75
C ALA A 157 -5.50 7.47 -3.25
N LEU A 158 -5.16 6.46 -2.45
CA LEU A 158 -4.96 6.60 -1.02
C LEU A 158 -3.47 6.49 -0.70
N ASP A 159 -3.01 7.24 0.28
CA ASP A 159 -1.70 7.05 0.88
C ASP A 159 -1.65 5.67 1.54
N ALA A 160 -0.68 4.83 1.13
CA ALA A 160 -0.63 3.44 1.57
C ALA A 160 -0.36 3.31 3.08
N LYS A 161 0.27 4.29 3.73
CA LYS A 161 0.60 4.24 5.15
C LYS A 161 -0.55 4.69 6.04
N THR A 162 -1.34 5.64 5.57
CA THR A 162 -2.36 6.35 6.37
C THR A 162 -3.79 6.09 5.94
N GLY A 163 -4.01 5.62 4.70
CA GLY A 163 -5.33 5.50 4.10
C GLY A 163 -5.96 6.83 3.70
N ASN A 164 -5.24 7.94 3.83
CA ASN A 164 -5.74 9.27 3.49
C ASN A 164 -5.91 9.42 1.97
N LEU A 165 -7.02 10.01 1.55
CA LEU A 165 -7.26 10.36 0.15
C LEU A 165 -6.22 11.37 -0.34
N ILE A 166 -5.50 11.01 -1.40
CA ILE A 166 -4.52 11.88 -2.06
C ILE A 166 -5.19 12.61 -3.21
N TRP A 167 -5.92 11.88 -4.05
CA TRP A 167 -6.70 12.44 -5.15
C TRP A 167 -7.88 11.54 -5.49
N ASP A 168 -8.87 12.15 -6.12
CA ASP A 168 -10.11 11.52 -6.57
C ASP A 168 -10.43 12.03 -7.98
N THR A 169 -10.70 11.14 -8.92
CA THR A 169 -11.03 11.50 -10.31
C THR A 169 -12.20 10.65 -10.81
N SER A 170 -13.28 11.32 -11.21
CA SER A 170 -14.38 10.67 -11.95
C SER A 170 -13.87 10.26 -13.33
N ALA A 171 -14.00 8.97 -13.68
CA ALA A 171 -13.68 8.53 -15.04
C ALA A 171 -14.88 8.72 -15.97
N VAL A 172 -16.10 8.64 -15.44
CA VAL A 172 -17.37 8.83 -16.16
C VAL A 172 -18.49 9.14 -15.15
N ASP A 173 -19.59 9.75 -15.62
CA ASP A 173 -20.79 9.94 -14.78
C ASP A 173 -21.44 8.58 -14.49
N TYR A 174 -21.59 8.25 -13.20
CA TYR A 174 -22.23 7.00 -12.77
C TYR A 174 -23.72 6.93 -13.16
N LYS A 175 -24.35 8.07 -13.45
CA LYS A 175 -25.74 8.13 -13.89
C LYS A 175 -25.96 7.49 -15.26
N ASP A 176 -24.91 7.32 -16.04
CA ASP A 176 -24.93 6.56 -17.28
C ASP A 176 -24.90 5.03 -17.03
N GLY A 177 -24.92 4.60 -15.77
CA GLY A 177 -24.98 3.19 -15.37
C GLY A 177 -23.61 2.55 -15.13
N TYR A 178 -22.54 3.34 -15.08
CA TYR A 178 -21.20 2.85 -14.79
C TYR A 178 -20.95 2.67 -13.29
N SER A 179 -20.28 1.57 -12.96
CA SER A 179 -19.71 1.32 -11.63
C SER A 179 -18.40 0.57 -11.81
N PHE A 180 -17.34 0.98 -11.11
CA PHE A 180 -16.07 0.27 -11.15
C PHE A 180 -15.82 -0.48 -9.85
N THR A 181 -15.14 -1.61 -9.97
CA THR A 181 -14.98 -2.57 -8.87
C THR A 181 -13.61 -3.21 -8.88
N LEU A 182 -12.71 -2.85 -9.79
CA LEU A 182 -11.34 -3.36 -9.86
C LEU A 182 -10.45 -2.22 -10.34
N ALA A 183 -9.29 -2.07 -9.69
CA ALA A 183 -8.22 -1.17 -10.09
C ALA A 183 -7.07 -1.95 -10.73
#